data_AF-A0A9Q4CUN0-F1
#
_entry.id   AF-A0A9Q4CUN0-F1
#
_cell.length_a   1.000
_cell.length_b   1.000
_cell.length_c   1.000
_cell.angle_alpha   90.00
_cell.angle_beta   90.00
_cell.angle_gamma   90.00
#
_symmetry.space_group_name_H-M   'P 1'
#
loop_
_entity.id
_entity.type
_entity.pdbx_description
1 polymer ?
#
loop_
_entity_poly.entity_id
_entity_poly.type
_entity_poly.pdbx_seq_one_letter_code
_entity_poly.pdbx_strand_id
1 'polypeptide(L)'
;MYTATNILVCEQDEAYTVLNRYNPKTHTFEGEYSLLHNAYSQNSYFLSRFLMDHRGHSLMLIDSEDERYFHIRRTYRHEREEDIERYMEEQSEQRKEEENDLTAKQSIGQLQLLVVKKMIEQQRESIQNQESHTERDTYVLLGQDFAYGWSVNTINRIVDFGNIS
;
A
#
# COMPACT_ATOMS: atom_id res chain seq x y z
N MET A 1 22.54 -18.68 -4.43
CA MET A 1 22.19 -18.26 -5.81
C MET A 1 22.60 -16.80 -5.89
N TYR A 2 23.77 -16.50 -6.46
CA TYR A 2 24.22 -15.12 -6.62
C TYR A 2 23.36 -14.51 -7.71
N THR A 3 22.55 -13.52 -7.34
CA THR A 3 21.72 -12.80 -8.31
C THR A 3 22.56 -11.69 -8.88
N ALA A 4 22.89 -11.79 -10.16
CA ALA A 4 23.65 -10.79 -10.88
C ALA A 4 22.94 -9.43 -10.79
N THR A 5 23.71 -8.40 -10.45
CA THR A 5 23.25 -7.01 -10.46
C THR A 5 23.32 -6.51 -11.90
N ASN A 6 22.26 -5.87 -12.37
CA ASN A 6 22.19 -5.33 -13.73
C ASN A 6 22.24 -3.80 -13.71
N ILE A 7 22.92 -3.23 -14.69
CA ILE A 7 22.90 -1.80 -15.00
C ILE A 7 22.39 -1.59 -16.42
N LEU A 8 21.65 -0.51 -16.62
CA LEU A 8 21.23 -0.05 -17.94
C LEU A 8 22.10 1.15 -18.32
N VAL A 9 22.64 1.13 -19.53
CA VAL A 9 23.69 2.06 -19.97
C VAL A 9 23.29 2.70 -21.29
N CYS A 10 23.54 3.99 -21.41
CA CYS A 10 23.55 4.75 -22.66
C CYS A 10 24.99 5.11 -22.99
N GLU A 11 25.53 4.59 -24.10
CA GLU A 11 26.90 4.93 -24.54
C GLU A 11 26.99 6.35 -25.11
N GLN A 12 25.91 6.89 -25.68
CA GLN A 12 25.89 8.20 -26.30
C GLN A 12 26.10 9.33 -25.28
N ASP A 13 25.51 9.20 -24.10
CA ASP A 13 25.57 10.21 -23.03
C ASP A 13 26.52 9.81 -21.89
N GLU A 14 27.22 8.67 -22.05
CA GLU A 14 28.08 8.07 -21.03
C GLU A 14 27.38 8.01 -19.66
N ALA A 15 26.12 7.55 -19.65
CA ALA A 15 25.25 7.55 -18.47
C ALA A 15 24.73 6.14 -18.16
N TYR A 16 24.50 5.85 -16.87
CA TYR A 16 23.91 4.58 -16.44
C TYR A 16 22.95 4.73 -15.26
N THR A 17 22.05 3.76 -15.12
CA THR A 17 21.20 3.54 -13.93
C THR A 17 21.31 2.07 -13.48
N VAL A 18 21.17 1.84 -12.18
CA VAL A 18 21.22 0.52 -11.58
C VAL A 18 19.81 -0.07 -11.48
N LEU A 19 19.65 -1.26 -12.04
CA LEU A 19 18.40 -2.03 -11.97
C LEU A 19 18.44 -3.11 -10.89
N ASN A 20 19.64 -3.55 -10.51
CA ASN A 20 19.83 -4.65 -9.57
C ASN A 20 19.11 -5.92 -10.05
N ARG A 21 18.45 -6.63 -9.13
CA ARG A 21 17.82 -7.90 -9.42
C ARG A 21 16.43 -7.69 -10.01
N TYR A 22 16.11 -8.50 -11.01
CA TYR A 22 14.74 -8.63 -11.50
C TYR A 22 13.92 -9.57 -10.60
N ASN A 23 12.77 -9.11 -10.13
CA ASN A 23 11.81 -9.91 -9.38
C ASN A 23 10.71 -10.44 -10.33
N PRO A 24 10.68 -11.76 -10.61
CA PRO A 24 9.70 -12.34 -11.53
C PRO A 24 8.27 -12.37 -10.98
N LYS A 25 8.07 -12.22 -9.67
CA LYS A 25 6.73 -12.22 -9.07
C LYS A 25 6.01 -10.89 -9.29
N THR A 26 6.75 -9.79 -9.18
CA THR A 26 6.21 -8.43 -9.33
C THR A 26 6.45 -7.87 -10.72
N HIS A 27 7.20 -8.57 -11.58
CA HIS A 27 7.63 -8.10 -12.89
C HIS A 27 8.38 -6.77 -12.84
N THR A 28 9.13 -6.54 -11.75
CA THR A 28 9.86 -5.28 -11.52
C THR A 28 11.31 -5.55 -11.14
N PHE A 29 12.16 -4.58 -11.46
CA PHE A 29 13.52 -4.51 -10.93
C PHE A 29 13.51 -3.94 -9.50
N GLU A 30 14.46 -4.37 -8.66
CA GLU A 30 14.68 -3.78 -7.34
C GLU A 30 15.02 -2.28 -7.46
N GLY A 31 15.66 -1.88 -8.57
CA GLY A 31 15.99 -0.49 -8.85
C GLY A 31 17.17 0.01 -8.04
N GLU A 32 17.26 1.32 -7.85
CA GLU A 32 18.37 1.95 -7.12
C GLU A 32 18.35 1.62 -5.63
N TYR A 33 19.53 1.56 -5.00
CA TYR A 33 19.69 1.28 -3.57
C TYR A 33 20.05 2.55 -2.80
N SER A 34 19.31 2.82 -1.74
CA SER A 34 19.59 3.89 -0.78
C SER A 34 20.41 3.36 0.38
N LEU A 35 21.51 4.06 0.68
CA LEU A 35 22.35 3.75 1.83
C LEU A 35 21.72 4.27 3.13
N LEU A 36 21.06 5.43 3.08
CA LEU A 36 20.43 6.03 4.27
C LEU A 36 19.28 5.16 4.79
N HIS A 37 18.46 4.63 3.89
CA HIS A 37 17.29 3.81 4.23
C HIS A 37 17.61 2.30 4.24
N ASN A 38 18.82 1.91 3.85
CA ASN A 38 19.26 0.52 3.73
C ASN A 38 18.25 -0.33 2.93
N ALA A 39 17.75 0.23 1.83
CA ALA A 39 16.65 -0.34 1.06
C ALA A 39 16.73 0.02 -0.42
N TYR A 40 16.21 -0.88 -1.25
CA TYR A 40 16.00 -0.61 -2.67
C TYR A 40 14.73 0.22 -2.87
N SER A 41 14.70 1.02 -3.93
CA SER A 41 13.53 1.79 -4.37
C SER A 41 12.31 0.93 -4.69
N GLN A 42 12.53 -0.33 -5.10
CA GLN A 42 11.49 -1.34 -5.38
C GLN A 42 10.44 -0.90 -6.41
N ASN A 43 10.76 0.10 -7.23
CA ASN A 43 9.87 0.62 -8.27
C ASN A 43 10.68 0.99 -9.51
N SER A 44 9.95 1.27 -10.59
CA SER A 44 10.55 1.58 -11.89
C SER A 44 10.77 3.08 -12.10
N TYR A 45 10.80 3.91 -11.04
CA TYR A 45 10.89 5.36 -11.18
C TYR A 45 12.18 5.78 -11.91
N PHE A 46 13.34 5.39 -11.37
CA PHE A 46 14.64 5.72 -11.96
C PHE A 46 14.83 5.11 -13.35
N LEU A 47 14.41 3.85 -13.52
CA LEU A 47 14.39 3.20 -14.83
C LEU A 47 13.53 3.98 -15.85
N SER A 48 12.29 4.33 -15.49
CA SER A 48 11.39 5.05 -16.39
C SER A 48 11.94 6.42 -16.73
N ARG A 49 12.55 7.10 -15.76
CA ARG A 49 13.18 8.40 -15.96
C ARG A 49 14.37 8.31 -16.90
N PHE A 50 15.26 7.33 -16.68
CA PHE A 50 16.39 7.03 -17.55
C PHE A 50 15.94 6.79 -18.99
N LEU A 51 14.91 5.95 -19.20
CA LEU A 51 14.36 5.66 -20.52
C LEU A 51 13.77 6.90 -21.22
N MET A 52 13.17 7.82 -20.45
CA MET A 52 12.60 9.06 -21.00
C MET A 52 13.68 10.07 -21.35
N ASP A 53 14.67 10.24 -20.48
CA ASP A 53 15.76 11.18 -20.66
C ASP A 53 16.68 10.73 -21.83
N HIS A 54 16.75 9.42 -22.13
CA HIS A 54 17.55 8.81 -23.21
C HIS A 54 16.72 8.32 -24.41
N ARG A 55 15.57 8.95 -24.67
CA ARG A 55 14.65 8.53 -25.72
C ARG A 55 15.31 8.60 -27.10
N GLY A 56 15.39 7.46 -27.79
CA GLY A 56 15.96 7.35 -29.13
C GLY A 56 17.46 7.02 -29.14
N HIS A 57 18.08 6.87 -27.97
CA HIS A 57 19.45 6.38 -27.85
C HIS A 57 19.47 4.84 -27.75
N SER A 58 20.60 4.24 -28.12
CA SER A 58 20.76 2.79 -28.00
C SER A 58 21.14 2.45 -26.57
N LEU A 59 20.30 1.67 -25.91
CA LEU A 59 20.52 1.27 -24.52
C LEU A 59 21.04 -0.16 -24.46
N MET A 60 21.97 -0.40 -23.54
CA MET A 60 22.53 -1.73 -23.30
C MET A 60 22.34 -2.13 -21.86
N LEU A 61 21.89 -3.37 -21.66
CA LEU A 61 21.84 -4.01 -20.36
C LEU A 61 23.16 -4.74 -20.15
N ILE A 62 23.83 -4.45 -19.04
CA ILE A 62 25.11 -5.05 -18.66
C ILE A 62 24.95 -5.64 -17.26
N ASP A 63 25.33 -6.90 -17.12
CA ASP A 63 25.32 -7.59 -15.84
C ASP A 63 26.64 -7.41 -15.09
N SER A 64 26.66 -7.78 -13.82
CA SER A 64 27.85 -7.70 -12.97
C SER A 64 28.97 -8.68 -13.34
N GLU A 65 28.70 -9.64 -14.23
CA GLU A 65 29.68 -10.64 -14.67
C GLU A 65 30.46 -10.18 -15.91
N ASP A 66 29.92 -9.24 -16.68
CA ASP A 66 30.58 -8.58 -17.82
C ASP A 66 31.79 -7.72 -17.36
N GLU A 67 32.93 -7.87 -18.05
CA GLU A 67 34.16 -7.12 -17.77
C GLU A 67 33.96 -5.60 -17.85
N ARG A 68 33.01 -5.14 -18.68
CA ARG A 68 32.69 -3.73 -18.87
C ARG A 68 31.97 -3.11 -17.68
N TYR A 69 31.35 -3.92 -16.81
CA TYR A 69 30.55 -3.44 -15.68
C TYR A 69 31.33 -2.48 -14.77
N PHE A 70 32.51 -2.88 -14.33
CA PHE A 70 33.34 -2.07 -13.44
C PHE A 70 33.92 -0.84 -14.13
N HIS A 71 34.18 -0.92 -15.44
CA HIS A 71 34.63 0.22 -16.21
C HIS A 71 33.53 1.29 -16.29
N ILE A 72 32.33 0.89 -16.67
CA ILE A 72 31.18 1.80 -16.79
C ILE A 72 30.86 2.44 -15.45
N ARG A 73 30.76 1.67 -14.36
CA ARG A 73 30.49 2.25 -13.03
C ARG A 73 31.50 3.30 -12.57
N ARG A 74 32.75 3.22 -13.06
CA ARG A 74 33.82 4.17 -12.70
C ARG A 74 33.90 5.37 -13.63
N THR A 75 33.57 5.19 -14.90
CA THR A 75 33.81 6.17 -15.96
C THR A 75 32.54 6.93 -16.35
N TYR A 76 31.39 6.26 -16.34
CA TYR A 76 30.12 6.82 -16.78
C TYR A 76 29.45 7.53 -15.61
N ARG A 77 28.60 8.52 -15.91
CA ARG A 77 27.80 9.23 -14.91
C ARG A 77 26.68 8.33 -14.39
N HIS A 78 26.60 8.13 -13.08
CA HIS A 78 25.42 7.55 -12.45
C HIS A 78 24.30 8.58 -12.50
N GLU A 79 23.27 8.29 -13.29
CA GLU A 79 22.17 9.24 -13.44
C GLU A 79 21.35 9.33 -12.16
N ARG A 80 21.17 10.56 -11.66
CA ARG A 80 20.29 10.91 -10.53
C ARG A 80 20.65 10.23 -9.22
N GLU A 81 21.92 9.91 -8.99
CA GLU A 81 22.41 9.36 -7.72
C GLU A 81 22.03 10.24 -6.53
N GLU A 82 22.14 11.57 -6.66
CA GLU A 82 21.78 12.54 -5.63
C GLU A 82 20.28 12.57 -5.30
N ASP A 83 19.43 12.18 -6.25
CA ASP A 83 17.97 12.18 -6.08
C ASP A 83 17.46 10.90 -5.41
N ILE A 84 18.30 9.85 -5.30
CA ILE A 84 17.90 8.54 -4.72
C ILE A 84 17.40 8.70 -3.30
N GLU A 85 18.16 9.40 -2.46
CA GLU A 85 17.82 9.54 -1.04
C GLU A 85 16.54 10.37 -0.87
N ARG A 86 16.44 11.52 -1.57
CA ARG A 86 15.23 12.35 -1.53
C ARG A 86 13.99 11.58 -1.96
N TYR A 87 14.09 10.79 -3.03
CA TYR A 87 12.97 9.98 -3.50
C TYR A 87 12.56 8.91 -2.47
N MET A 88 13.52 8.28 -1.82
CA MET A 88 13.25 7.27 -0.79
C MET A 88 12.60 7.88 0.46
N GLU A 89 13.00 9.09 0.85
CA GLU A 89 12.34 9.86 1.91
C GLU A 89 10.88 10.16 1.54
N GLU A 90 10.64 10.72 0.35
CA GLU A 90 9.28 11.01 -0.14
C GLU A 90 8.40 9.76 -0.16
N GLN A 91 8.92 8.61 -0.61
CA GLN A 91 8.19 7.34 -0.60
C GLN A 91 7.89 6.84 0.81
N SER A 92 8.83 7.02 1.74
CA SER A 92 8.63 6.65 3.16
C SER A 92 7.55 7.51 3.81
N GLU A 93 7.53 8.81 3.53
CA GLU A 93 6.51 9.73 4.01
C GLU A 93 5.13 9.37 3.44
N GLN A 94 5.03 9.14 2.13
CA GLN A 94 3.79 8.72 1.49
C GLN A 94 3.22 7.44 2.10
N ARG A 95 4.06 6.42 2.34
CA ARG A 95 3.60 5.18 2.99
C ARG A 95 3.08 5.43 4.40
N LYS A 96 3.75 6.28 5.18
CA LYS A 96 3.28 6.66 6.53
C LYS A 96 1.95 7.40 6.47
N GLU A 97 1.79 8.31 5.51
CA GLU A 97 0.53 9.01 5.29
C GLU A 97 -0.59 8.04 4.90
N GLU A 98 -0.33 7.11 3.99
CA GLU A 98 -1.29 6.07 3.59
C GLU A 98 -1.68 5.15 4.76
N GLU A 99 -0.73 4.74 5.59
CA GLU A 99 -0.97 3.95 6.80
C GLU A 99 -1.80 4.74 7.83
N ASN A 100 -1.48 6.02 8.03
CA ASN A 100 -2.25 6.91 8.90
C ASN A 100 -3.68 7.12 8.38
N ASP A 101 -3.84 7.32 7.07
CA ASP A 101 -5.13 7.45 6.41
C ASP A 101 -5.97 6.18 6.53
N LEU A 102 -5.35 5.00 6.36
CA LEU A 102 -6.01 3.72 6.54
C LEU A 102 -6.51 3.58 7.98
N THR A 103 -5.65 3.89 8.95
CA THR A 103 -5.98 3.83 10.39
C THR A 103 -7.07 4.83 10.77
N ALA A 104 -7.04 6.04 10.21
CA ALA A 104 -8.07 7.05 10.38
C ALA A 104 -9.41 6.58 9.80
N LYS A 105 -9.42 6.02 8.58
CA LYS A 105 -10.63 5.46 7.94
C LYS A 105 -11.21 4.32 8.76
N GLN A 106 -10.38 3.43 9.30
CA GLN A 106 -10.81 2.36 10.19
C GLN A 106 -11.44 2.92 11.47
N SER A 107 -10.81 3.92 12.10
CA SER A 107 -11.32 4.57 13.31
C SER A 107 -12.68 5.25 13.07
N ILE A 108 -12.83 5.95 11.94
CA ILE A 108 -14.10 6.57 11.54
C ILE A 108 -15.16 5.48 11.31
N GLY A 109 -14.83 4.39 10.62
CA GLY A 109 -15.74 3.28 10.39
C GLY A 109 -16.22 2.62 11.70
N GLN A 110 -15.31 2.42 12.66
CA GLN A 110 -15.66 1.92 13.99
C GLN A 110 -16.61 2.88 14.73
N LEU A 111 -16.36 4.19 14.67
CA LEU A 111 -17.22 5.20 15.27
C LEU A 111 -18.62 5.21 14.63
N GLN A 112 -18.71 5.10 13.30
CA GLN A 112 -19.99 4.99 12.58
C GLN A 112 -20.78 3.75 13.04
N LEU A 113 -20.11 2.59 13.17
CA LEU A 113 -20.74 1.37 13.67
C LEU A 113 -21.25 1.52 15.12
N LEU A 114 -20.50 2.20 15.99
CA LEU A 114 -20.92 2.49 17.35
C LEU A 114 -22.15 3.39 17.41
N VAL A 115 -22.21 4.42 16.56
CA VAL A 115 -23.40 5.30 16.45
C VAL A 115 -24.61 4.51 15.99
N VAL A 116 -24.48 3.72 14.92
CA VAL A 116 -25.57 2.87 14.42
C VAL A 116 -26.04 1.88 15.47
N LYS A 117 -25.10 1.24 16.20
CA LYS A 117 -25.43 0.36 17.33
C LYS A 117 -26.28 1.08 18.37
N LYS A 118 -25.88 2.29 18.79
CA LYS A 118 -26.64 3.09 19.77
C LYS A 118 -28.04 3.44 19.28
N MET A 119 -28.20 3.78 18.00
CA MET A 119 -29.51 4.05 17.42
C MET A 119 -30.41 2.81 17.41
N ILE A 120 -29.87 1.64 17.06
CA ILE A 120 -30.61 0.38 17.09
C ILE A 120 -30.99 -0.01 18.52
N GLU A 121 -30.09 0.17 19.50
CA GLU A 121 -30.38 -0.04 20.92
C GLU A 121 -31.56 0.83 21.39
N GLN A 122 -31.56 2.11 21.04
CA GLN A 122 -32.67 3.03 21.36
C GLN A 122 -33.99 2.62 20.68
N GLN A 123 -33.94 2.22 19.41
CA GLN A 123 -35.13 1.73 18.71
C GLN A 123 -35.68 0.45 19.35
N ARG A 124 -34.79 -0.45 19.78
CA ARG A 124 -35.16 -1.67 20.48
C ARG A 124 -35.81 -1.39 21.83
N GLU A 125 -35.24 -0.48 22.63
CA GLU A 125 -35.86 -0.03 23.88
C GLU A 125 -37.25 0.58 23.64
N SER A 126 -37.43 1.35 22.56
CA SER A 126 -38.75 1.89 22.20
C SER A 126 -39.77 0.80 21.88
N ILE A 127 -39.37 -0.28 21.21
CA ILE A 127 -40.26 -1.41 20.89
C ILE A 127 -40.61 -2.22 22.12
N GLN A 128 -39.65 -2.44 23.02
CA GLN A 128 -39.89 -3.17 24.27
C GLN A 128 -40.88 -2.46 25.19
N ASN A 129 -40.98 -1.13 25.08
CA ASN A 129 -41.92 -0.31 25.84
C ASN A 129 -43.27 -0.07 25.13
N GLN A 130 -43.48 -0.61 23.92
CA GLN A 130 -44.76 -0.49 23.22
C GLN A 130 -45.76 -1.53 23.72
N GLU A 131 -46.97 -1.08 24.04
CA GLU A 131 -48.09 -1.99 24.32
C GLU A 131 -48.61 -2.61 23.02
N SER A 132 -48.89 -3.91 23.05
CA SER A 132 -49.58 -4.60 21.96
C SER A 132 -51.07 -4.63 22.23
N HIS A 133 -51.86 -4.22 21.24
CA HIS A 133 -53.33 -4.20 21.35
C HIS A 133 -53.98 -5.41 20.68
N THR A 134 -53.23 -6.15 19.85
CA THR A 134 -53.68 -7.40 19.20
C THR A 134 -52.57 -8.45 19.17
N GLU A 135 -52.92 -9.74 19.08
CA GLU A 135 -51.95 -10.84 18.99
C GLU A 135 -50.99 -10.68 17.79
N ARG A 136 -51.51 -10.15 16.67
CA ARG A 136 -50.70 -9.88 15.48
C ARG A 136 -49.63 -8.81 15.74
N ASP A 137 -49.98 -7.77 16.49
CA ASP A 137 -49.03 -6.72 16.88
C ASP A 137 -47.95 -7.28 17.80
N THR A 138 -48.31 -8.19 18.71
CA THR A 138 -47.34 -8.89 19.57
C THR A 138 -46.28 -9.64 18.75
N TYR A 139 -46.69 -10.38 17.71
CA TYR A 139 -45.73 -11.08 16.83
C TYR A 139 -44.86 -10.13 16.02
N VAL A 140 -45.39 -8.99 15.57
CA VAL A 140 -44.61 -7.97 14.84
C VAL A 140 -43.55 -7.35 15.74
N LEU A 141 -43.94 -6.92 16.95
CA LEU A 141 -43.01 -6.32 17.93
C LEU A 141 -41.91 -7.31 18.33
N LEU A 142 -42.26 -8.58 18.53
CA LEU A 142 -41.29 -9.65 18.83
C LEU A 142 -40.29 -9.86 17.67
N GLY A 143 -40.78 -9.86 16.43
CA GLY A 143 -39.93 -9.98 15.25
C GLY A 143 -38.97 -8.80 15.08
N GLN A 144 -39.43 -7.59 15.40
CA GLN A 144 -38.61 -6.39 15.38
C GLN A 144 -37.56 -6.38 16.51
N ASP A 145 -37.92 -6.78 17.74
CA ASP A 145 -36.95 -6.92 18.84
C ASP A 145 -35.84 -7.92 18.48
N PHE A 146 -36.22 -9.06 17.90
CA PHE A 146 -35.26 -10.06 17.45
C PHE A 146 -34.33 -9.52 16.36
N ALA A 147 -34.86 -8.83 15.35
CA ALA A 147 -34.06 -8.26 14.26
C ALA A 147 -33.07 -7.21 14.77
N TYR A 148 -33.47 -6.36 15.71
CA TYR A 148 -32.58 -5.38 16.34
C TYR A 148 -31.51 -6.06 17.20
N GLY A 149 -31.87 -7.06 18.00
CA GLY A 149 -30.91 -7.85 18.77
C GLY A 149 -29.88 -8.55 17.89
N TRP A 150 -30.31 -9.12 16.76
CA TRP A 150 -29.41 -9.73 15.78
C TRP A 150 -28.46 -8.72 15.14
N SER A 151 -28.98 -7.53 14.80
CA SER A 151 -28.19 -6.44 14.20
C SER A 151 -27.10 -5.94 15.16
N VAL A 152 -27.44 -5.71 16.43
CA VAL A 152 -26.47 -5.32 17.47
C VAL A 152 -25.39 -6.39 17.66
N ASN A 153 -25.78 -7.68 17.73
CA ASN A 153 -24.82 -8.77 17.83
C ASN A 153 -23.89 -8.87 16.62
N THR A 154 -24.42 -8.60 15.42
CA THR A 154 -23.62 -8.59 14.19
C THR A 154 -22.60 -7.46 14.21
N ILE A 155 -23.01 -6.26 14.63
CA ILE A 155 -22.10 -5.11 14.80
C ILE A 155 -20.99 -5.44 15.80
N ASN A 156 -21.33 -6.03 16.97
CA ASN A 156 -20.33 -6.41 17.97
C ASN A 156 -19.30 -7.38 17.39
N ARG A 157 -19.73 -8.39 16.64
CA ARG A 157 -18.81 -9.34 16.00
C ARG A 157 -17.88 -8.65 15.01
N ILE A 158 -18.39 -7.72 14.18
CA ILE A 158 -17.56 -6.98 13.22
C ILE A 158 -16.52 -6.12 13.95
N VAL A 159 -16.91 -5.44 15.03
CA VAL A 159 -15.99 -4.63 15.84
C VAL A 159 -14.95 -5.50 16.53
N ASP A 160 -15.34 -6.64 17.10
CA ASP A 160 -14.43 -7.58 17.77
C ASP A 160 -13.42 -8.18 16.80
N PHE A 161 -13.85 -8.57 15.60
CA PHE A 161 -12.95 -9.03 14.53
C PHE A 161 -11.99 -7.92 14.08
N GLY A 162 -12.48 -6.68 13.98
CA GLY A 162 -11.68 -5.52 13.58
C GLY A 162 -10.66 -5.06 14.62
N ASN A 163 -10.79 -5.46 15.88
CA ASN A 163 -9.83 -5.14 16.96
C ASN A 163 -8.74 -6.20 17.16
N ILE A 164 -8.89 -7.39 16.55
CA ILE A 164 -7.94 -8.51 16.64
C ILE A 164 -6.98 -8.53 15.43
N SER A 165 -7.28 -7.73 14.39
CA SER A 165 -6.46 -7.57 13.17
C SER A 165 -5.54 -6.37 13.29
#